data_AF-A0A353WF99-F1
#
_entry.id   AF-A0A353WF99-F1
#
_cell.length_a   1.000
_cell.length_b   1.000
_cell.length_c   1.000
_cell.angle_alpha   90.00
_cell.angle_beta   90.00
_cell.angle_gamma   90.00
#
_symmetry.space_group_name_H-M   'P 1'
#
loop_
_entity.id
_entity.type
_entity.pdbx_description
1 polymer ?
#
loop_
_entity_poly.entity_id
_entity_poly.type
_entity_poly.pdbx_seq_one_letter_code
_entity_poly.pdbx_strand_id
1 'polypeptide(L)'
;MAQGYGKRTKLKEYKVQNRGGSGVRTAHVTPKTGQVVSAFVVNAKREKEDLIVMSDKGQVIRLLLKSVSVLGRDTQGVRIMRFKESGDQVASVTFV
;
A
#
# COMPACT_ATOMS: atom_id res chain seq x y z
N MET A 1 -3.61 1.84 1.18
CA MET A 1 -4.39 3.07 1.35
C MET A 1 -5.79 2.69 1.79
N ALA A 2 -6.47 3.59 2.49
CA ALA A 2 -7.69 3.29 3.25
C ALA A 2 -8.81 2.70 2.39
N GLN A 3 -8.95 3.12 1.12
CA GLN A 3 -9.97 2.60 0.21
C GLN A 3 -9.53 1.34 -0.56
N GLY A 4 -8.59 0.56 0.00
CA GLY A 4 -8.18 -0.73 -0.56
C GLY A 4 -7.25 -0.64 -1.76
N TYR A 5 -6.62 0.50 -2.00
CA TYR A 5 -5.62 0.69 -3.05
C TYR A 5 -4.19 0.52 -2.51
N GLY A 6 -3.28 0.02 -3.36
CA GLY A 6 -1.89 -0.22 -3.00
C GLY A 6 -1.00 -0.44 -4.22
N LYS A 7 0.31 -0.42 -3.99
CA LYS A 7 1.34 -0.67 -5.01
C LYS A 7 2.68 -0.96 -4.33
N ARG A 8 3.61 -1.51 -5.10
CA ARG A 8 5.04 -1.54 -4.78
C ARG A 8 5.76 -0.50 -5.62
N THR A 9 6.83 0.08 -5.10
CA THR A 9 7.67 1.01 -5.85
C THR A 9 9.13 0.66 -5.63
N LYS A 10 9.94 0.72 -6.70
CA LYS A 10 11.37 0.42 -6.59
C LYS A 10 12.04 1.47 -5.70
N LEU A 11 12.86 1.02 -4.75
CA LEU A 11 13.52 1.90 -3.79
C LEU A 11 14.36 3.00 -4.48
N LYS A 12 14.95 2.69 -5.64
CA LYS A 12 15.71 3.66 -6.46
C LYS A 12 14.93 4.90 -6.91
N GLU A 13 13.59 4.87 -6.87
CA GLU A 13 12.79 6.06 -7.19
C GLU A 13 12.76 7.07 -6.03
N TYR A 14 13.08 6.64 -4.80
CA TYR A 14 13.22 7.50 -3.64
C TYR A 14 14.65 8.02 -3.58
N LYS A 15 14.85 9.22 -4.12
CA LYS A 15 16.13 9.93 -3.97
C LYS A 15 16.38 10.22 -2.49
N VAL A 16 17.64 10.23 -2.09
CA VAL A 16 18.06 10.69 -0.76
C VAL A 16 17.58 12.13 -0.57
N GLN A 17 17.00 12.42 0.58
CA GLN A 17 16.53 13.75 0.96
C GLN A 17 17.15 14.14 2.30
N ASN A 18 17.47 15.42 2.45
CA ASN A 18 17.94 15.97 3.72
C ASN A 18 16.76 16.14 4.70
N ARG A 19 17.07 16.16 6.00
CA ARG A 19 16.08 16.40 7.05
C ARG A 19 15.56 17.84 6.98
N GLY A 20 14.27 18.04 7.31
CA GLY A 20 13.65 19.37 7.43
C GLY A 20 12.97 19.90 6.17
N GLY A 21 12.97 19.15 5.06
CA GLY A 21 12.18 19.46 3.87
C GLY A 21 10.77 18.87 3.91
N SER A 22 9.93 19.26 2.94
CA SER A 22 8.55 18.76 2.79
C SER A 22 8.44 17.30 2.34
N GLY A 23 9.58 16.65 2.07
CA GLY A 23 9.65 15.29 1.56
C GLY A 23 9.28 15.17 0.07
N VAL A 24 9.05 13.93 -0.36
CA VAL A 24 8.76 13.59 -1.77
C VAL A 24 7.45 12.79 -1.85
N ARG A 25 6.56 13.12 -2.80
CA ARG A 25 5.24 12.44 -2.91
C ARG A 25 5.36 10.93 -3.08
N THR A 26 4.83 10.16 -2.15
CA THR A 26 4.91 8.67 -2.14
C THR A 26 3.75 7.99 -2.86
N ALA A 27 2.60 8.66 -2.95
CA ALA A 27 1.39 8.18 -3.57
C ALA A 27 0.52 9.37 -3.99
N HIS A 28 -0.25 9.18 -5.06
CA HIS A 28 -1.24 10.16 -5.49
C HIS A 28 -2.54 9.93 -4.71
N VAL A 29 -2.65 10.55 -3.53
CA VAL A 29 -3.81 10.39 -2.64
C VAL A 29 -5.00 11.19 -3.15
N THR A 30 -6.16 10.52 -3.27
CA THR A 30 -7.43 11.09 -3.71
C THR A 30 -8.56 10.54 -2.82
N PRO A 31 -9.78 11.11 -2.87
CA PRO A 31 -10.93 10.53 -2.19
C PRO A 31 -11.18 9.06 -2.56
N LYS A 32 -10.86 8.67 -3.80
CA LYS A 32 -10.97 7.29 -4.31
C LYS A 32 -9.97 6.33 -3.66
N THR A 33 -8.75 6.78 -3.36
CA THR A 33 -7.70 5.92 -2.78
C THR A 33 -7.74 5.92 -1.26
N GLY A 34 -8.18 7.02 -0.66
CA GLY A 34 -8.06 7.28 0.77
C GLY A 34 -6.61 7.50 1.20
N GLN A 35 -6.43 7.83 2.48
CA GLN A 35 -5.12 8.10 3.07
C GLN A 35 -4.21 6.85 3.07
N VAL A 36 -2.90 7.07 3.19
CA VAL A 36 -1.94 5.97 3.36
C VAL A 36 -2.09 5.40 4.77
N VAL A 37 -2.30 4.08 4.87
CA VAL A 37 -2.51 3.37 6.15
C VAL A 37 -1.22 2.71 6.63
N SER A 38 -0.45 2.13 5.70
CA SER A 38 0.80 1.43 6.02
C SER A 38 1.78 1.54 4.86
N ALA A 39 3.06 1.52 5.19
CA ALA A 39 4.16 1.47 4.23
C ALA A 39 5.29 0.62 4.84
N PHE A 40 5.91 -0.22 4.01
CA PHE A 40 6.95 -1.14 4.42
C PHE A 40 8.12 -1.10 3.44
N VAL A 41 9.33 -1.22 3.96
CA VAL A 41 10.51 -1.53 3.15
C VAL A 41 10.66 -3.05 3.12
N VAL A 42 10.60 -3.62 1.92
CA VAL A 42 10.69 -5.07 1.69
C VAL A 42 11.89 -5.37 0.81
N ASN A 43 12.55 -6.50 1.08
CA ASN A 43 13.63 -7.01 0.25
C ASN A 43 13.12 -8.10 -0.72
N ALA A 44 13.99 -8.54 -1.64
CA ALA A 44 13.63 -9.55 -2.64
C ALA A 44 13.21 -10.90 -2.04
N LYS A 45 13.66 -11.25 -0.83
CA LYS A 45 13.30 -12.52 -0.17
C LYS A 45 11.82 -12.53 0.23
N ARG A 46 11.29 -11.37 0.64
CA ARG A 46 9.89 -11.19 1.02
C ARG A 46 8.90 -11.18 -0.15
N GLU A 47 9.36 -11.16 -1.40
CA GLU A 47 8.43 -11.24 -2.54
C GLU A 47 7.62 -12.54 -2.58
N LYS A 48 8.10 -13.59 -1.90
CA LYS A 48 7.43 -14.88 -1.75
C LYS A 48 6.50 -14.96 -0.53
N GLU A 49 6.55 -13.96 0.35
CA GLU A 49 5.66 -13.88 1.52
C GLU A 49 4.27 -13.43 1.09
N ASP A 50 3.30 -13.77 1.93
CA ASP A 50 1.94 -13.30 1.76
C ASP A 50 1.74 -11.97 2.49
N LEU A 51 0.94 -11.12 1.87
CA LEU A 51 0.40 -9.92 2.46
C LEU A 51 -0.97 -10.25 3.04
N ILE A 52 -1.17 -9.96 4.31
CA ILE A 52 -2.49 -9.90 4.93
C ILE A 52 -2.94 -8.45 4.98
N VAL A 53 -4.14 -8.18 4.50
CA VAL A 53 -4.81 -6.87 4.62
C VAL A 53 -6.12 -7.07 5.37
N MET A 54 -6.30 -6.32 6.45
CA MET A 54 -7.48 -6.38 7.31
C MET A 54 -8.24 -5.04 7.26
N SER A 55 -9.57 -5.11 7.18
CA SER A 55 -10.45 -3.94 7.26
C SER A 55 -10.97 -3.69 8.67
N ASP A 56 -11.49 -2.48 8.90
CA ASP A 56 -12.09 -2.08 10.18
C ASP A 56 -13.29 -2.96 10.55
N LYS A 57 -14.02 -3.45 9.55
CA LYS A 57 -15.18 -4.35 9.74
C LYS A 57 -14.83 -5.84 9.70
N GLY A 58 -13.55 -6.19 9.83
CA GLY A 58 -13.11 -7.57 9.98
C GLY A 58 -13.01 -8.38 8.69
N GLN A 59 -13.10 -7.76 7.51
CA GLN A 59 -12.79 -8.45 6.27
C GLN A 59 -11.27 -8.63 6.15
N VAL A 60 -10.83 -9.87 5.92
CA VAL A 60 -9.42 -10.20 5.72
C VAL A 60 -9.20 -10.72 4.31
N ILE A 61 -8.16 -10.23 3.64
CA ILE A 61 -7.67 -10.79 2.38
C ILE A 61 -6.19 -11.20 2.54
N ARG A 62 -5.83 -12.31 1.90
CA ARG A 62 -4.46 -12.81 1.78
C ARG A 62 -4.09 -12.84 0.31
N LEU A 63 -2.93 -12.28 -0.03
CA LEU A 63 -2.40 -12.30 -1.39
C LEU A 63 -0.87 -12.36 -1.38
N LEU A 64 -0.29 -13.06 -2.35
CA LEU A 64 1.16 -13.06 -2.55
C LEU A 64 1.66 -11.64 -2.82
N LEU A 65 2.72 -11.20 -2.12
CA LEU A 65 3.28 -9.86 -2.31
C LEU A 65 3.65 -9.60 -3.78
N LYS A 66 4.16 -10.61 -4.49
CA LYS A 66 4.54 -10.52 -5.90
C LYS A 66 3.37 -10.14 -6.83
N SER A 67 2.12 -10.42 -6.43
CA SER A 67 0.93 -10.05 -7.22
C SER A 67 0.61 -8.55 -7.17
N VAL A 68 1.12 -7.82 -6.18
CA VAL A 68 0.94 -6.37 -6.09
C VAL A 68 1.78 -5.68 -7.16
N SER A 69 1.15 -4.84 -7.98
CA SER A 69 1.80 -4.17 -9.11
C SER A 69 2.95 -3.24 -8.68
N VAL A 70 4.04 -3.27 -9.45
CA VAL A 70 5.17 -2.34 -9.30
C VAL A 70 4.89 -1.10 -10.15
N LEU A 71 4.75 0.05 -9.50
CA LEU A 71 4.40 1.32 -10.14
C LEU A 71 5.24 2.46 -9.56
N GLY A 72 5.29 3.58 -10.29
CA GLY A 72 6.04 4.76 -9.86
C GLY A 72 5.48 5.42 -8.59
N ARG A 73 6.27 6.29 -7.95
CA ARG A 73 5.90 6.93 -6.67
C ARG A 73 4.67 7.83 -6.74
N ASP A 74 4.51 8.69 -7.72
CA ASP A 74 3.35 9.59 -7.80
C ASP A 74 2.20 8.98 -8.62
N THR A 75 1.69 7.84 -8.16
CA THR A 75 0.58 7.11 -8.79
C THR A 75 -0.45 6.68 -7.74
N GLN A 76 -1.70 6.44 -8.17
CA GLN A 76 -2.78 5.96 -7.30
C GLN A 76 -2.66 4.48 -6.92
N GLY A 77 -1.82 3.71 -7.61
CA GLY A 77 -1.74 2.27 -7.43
C GLY A 77 -2.92 1.50 -8.04
N VAL A 78 -3.05 0.24 -7.65
CA VAL A 78 -4.10 -0.68 -8.10
C VAL A 78 -4.97 -1.10 -6.93
N ARG A 79 -6.16 -1.65 -7.24
CA ARG A 79 -7.07 -2.14 -6.21
C ARG A 79 -6.56 -3.47 -5.66
N ILE A 80 -6.32 -3.51 -4.36
CA ILE A 80 -5.90 -4.69 -3.60
C ILE A 80 -7.10 -5.33 -2.91
N MET A 81 -8.01 -4.50 -2.37
CA MET A 81 -9.17 -4.95 -1.62
C MET A 81 -10.47 -4.35 -2.19
N ARG A 82 -11.51 -5.19 -2.27
CA ARG A 82 -12.90 -4.76 -2.44
C ARG A 82 -13.62 -5.02 -1.12
N PHE A 83 -14.25 -4.00 -0.58
CA PHE A 83 -15.01 -4.10 0.65
C PHE A 83 -16.40 -4.67 0.38
N LYS A 84 -16.88 -5.51 1.29
CA LYS A 84 -18.25 -6.05 1.26
C LYS A 84 -19.26 -5.05 1.82
N GLU A 85 -18.85 -4.24 2.77
CA GLU A 85 -19.71 -3.30 3.48
C GLU A 85 -19.44 -1.85 3.09
N SER A 86 -20.48 -1.03 3.10
CA SER A 86 -20.35 0.41 2.92
C SER A 86 -19.60 1.03 4.12
N GLY A 87 -18.75 2.01 3.81
CA GLY A 87 -17.95 2.73 4.80
C GLY A 87 -16.77 1.95 5.38
N ASP A 88 -16.55 0.69 4.97
CA ASP A 88 -15.40 -0.10 5.41
C ASP A 88 -14.10 0.40 4.77
N GLN A 89 -12.99 0.27 5.50
CA GLN A 89 -11.68 0.77 5.13
C GLN A 89 -10.57 -0.16 5.62
N VAL A 90 -9.40 -0.09 4.98
CA VAL A 90 -8.23 -0.85 5.45
C VAL A 90 -7.79 -0.31 6.80
N ALA A 91 -7.76 -1.19 7.80
CA ALA A 91 -7.29 -0.91 9.15
C ALA A 91 -5.79 -1.17 9.29
N SER A 92 -5.32 -2.31 8.78
CA SER A 92 -3.93 -2.73 8.93
C SER A 92 -3.47 -3.68 7.81
N VAL A 93 -2.15 -3.78 7.69
CA VAL A 93 -1.48 -4.64 6.73
C VAL A 93 -0.29 -5.31 7.44
N THR A 94 -0.08 -6.60 7.21
CA THR A 94 1.08 -7.33 7.74
C THR A 94 1.56 -8.40 6.75
N PHE A 95 2.71 -9.01 7.04
CA PHE A 95 3.28 -10.11 6.27
C PHE A 95 3.22 -11.41 7.07
N VAL A 96 3.11 -12.53 6.35
CA VAL A 96 3.18 -13.90 6.87
C VAL A 96 3.99 -14.79 5.96
#